data_AF-L2GI16-F1
#
_entry.id   AF-L2GI16-F1
#
_cell.length_a   1.000
_cell.length_b   1.000
_cell.length_c   1.000
_cell.angle_alpha   90.00
_cell.angle_beta   90.00
_cell.angle_gamma   90.00
#
_symmetry.space_group_name_H-M   'P 1'
#
loop_
_entity.id
_entity.type
_entity.pdbx_description
1 polymer ?
#
loop_
_entity_poly.entity_id
_entity_poly.type
_entity_poly.pdbx_seq_one_letter_code
_entity_poly.pdbx_strand_id
1 'polypeptide(L)'
;MAASFASLALKCSDGNLMKQARMHYAKALCQTNKCLSSTDLAVQDSTLAAVLLLGLFEAIVFTGQQSLDSWNAHTVGAVELLRLRGPKQLETPLGRTLFLHSSGNIRTSCAHTKRAVPPRLLQLFESAKPMLDLSDPFLMTAPIVDRVASLRSRIERVHDQNRRDLVWEALDLDIETLRVGQGVAEDWKFTARLPGQSSRLTYKGISLRYPSLRALRYWNALRIIRMFLNDLVWVQSSKILQQGPDLDDETDYEELQTSAKRNMSTLVVEVLASCGEYLEPAEERFSVSARCLIWPLSVIAEVSITPPDARQFATDCLERLGRDCRIPKAADMTTSLLSIKGADWYVPI
;
A
#
# COMPACT_ATOMS: atom_id res chain seq x y z
N MET A 1 -1.90 -12.79 20.06
CA MET A 1 -1.31 -14.14 20.08
C MET A 1 -1.23 -14.77 18.70
N ALA A 2 -2.33 -14.95 17.95
CA ALA A 2 -2.30 -15.59 16.63
C ALA A 2 -1.25 -15.00 15.67
N ALA A 3 -1.32 -13.69 15.37
CA ALA A 3 -0.37 -13.03 14.48
C ALA A 3 1.09 -13.10 14.98
N SER A 4 1.31 -12.98 16.30
CA SER A 4 2.63 -13.08 16.92
C SER A 4 3.22 -14.49 16.77
N PHE A 5 2.43 -15.53 17.05
CA PHE A 5 2.84 -16.92 16.85
C PHE A 5 3.09 -17.22 15.37
N ALA A 6 2.25 -16.71 14.46
CA ALA A 6 2.48 -16.88 13.03
C ALA A 6 3.80 -16.22 12.59
N SER A 7 4.05 -14.99 13.04
CA SER A 7 5.29 -14.27 12.78
C SER A 7 6.52 -15.01 13.31
N LEU A 8 6.46 -15.50 14.55
CA LEU A 8 7.55 -16.25 15.17
C LEU A 8 7.75 -17.62 14.50
N ALA A 9 6.67 -18.31 14.16
CA ALA A 9 6.70 -19.58 13.44
C ALA A 9 7.40 -19.44 12.09
N LEU A 10 7.17 -18.34 11.37
CA LEU A 10 7.85 -18.07 10.11
C LEU A 10 9.33 -17.73 10.33
N LYS A 11 9.66 -16.97 11.38
CA LYS A 11 11.06 -16.62 11.73
C LYS A 11 11.88 -17.84 12.17
N CYS A 12 11.38 -18.60 13.13
CA CYS A 12 12.08 -19.76 13.71
C CYS A 12 11.86 -21.04 12.90
N SER A 13 10.95 -21.01 11.95
CA SER A 13 10.60 -22.17 11.12
C SER A 13 10.05 -23.37 11.87
N ASP A 14 9.11 -23.07 12.75
CA ASP A 14 8.49 -24.04 13.63
C ASP A 14 7.02 -24.26 13.24
N GLY A 15 6.75 -25.46 12.71
CA GLY A 15 5.40 -25.88 12.35
C GLY A 15 4.45 -26.02 13.55
N ASN A 16 4.96 -26.31 14.74
CA ASN A 16 4.16 -26.37 15.97
C ASN A 16 3.70 -24.97 16.39
N LEU A 17 4.58 -23.96 16.29
CA LEU A 17 4.20 -22.57 16.51
C LEU A 17 3.15 -22.12 15.48
N MET A 18 3.27 -22.53 14.21
CA MET A 18 2.24 -22.23 13.19
C MET A 18 0.90 -22.90 13.51
N LYS A 19 0.93 -24.15 14.01
CA LYS A 19 -0.28 -24.85 14.47
C LYS A 19 -0.94 -24.11 15.63
N GLN A 20 -0.16 -23.67 16.62
CA GLN A 20 -0.67 -22.82 17.71
C GLN A 20 -1.25 -21.50 17.19
N ALA A 21 -0.58 -20.87 16.23
CA ALA A 21 -1.05 -19.64 15.60
C ALA A 21 -2.44 -19.82 14.97
N ARG A 22 -2.63 -20.90 14.20
CA ARG A 22 -3.92 -21.25 13.57
C ARG A 22 -5.00 -21.58 14.60
N MET A 23 -4.66 -22.29 15.69
CA MET A 23 -5.61 -22.55 16.78
C MET A 23 -6.08 -21.25 17.45
N HIS A 24 -5.14 -20.34 17.75
CA HIS A 24 -5.49 -19.03 18.30
C HIS A 24 -6.30 -18.18 17.33
N TYR A 25 -5.99 -18.24 16.03
CA TYR A 25 -6.77 -17.56 14.99
C TYR A 25 -8.21 -18.09 14.96
N ALA A 26 -8.42 -19.41 14.90
CA ALA A 26 -9.75 -20.00 14.87
C ALA A 26 -10.59 -19.63 16.11
N LYS A 27 -9.96 -19.66 17.30
CA LYS A 27 -10.61 -19.24 18.54
C LYS A 27 -10.99 -17.76 18.52
N ALA A 28 -10.06 -16.89 18.11
CA ALA A 28 -10.29 -15.46 18.01
C ALA A 28 -11.37 -15.11 16.98
N LEU A 29 -11.40 -15.81 15.84
CA LEU A 29 -12.42 -15.65 14.81
C LEU A 29 -13.82 -15.99 15.34
N CYS A 30 -13.97 -17.13 16.03
CA CYS A 30 -15.23 -17.53 16.65
C CYS A 30 -15.70 -16.51 17.71
N GLN A 31 -14.81 -16.04 18.56
CA GLN A 31 -15.13 -15.02 19.57
C GLN A 31 -15.49 -13.67 18.95
N THR A 32 -14.76 -13.26 17.91
CA THR A 32 -15.02 -12.00 17.20
C THR A 32 -16.38 -12.06 16.52
N ASN A 33 -16.72 -13.17 15.85
CA ASN A 33 -18.04 -13.35 15.26
C ASN A 33 -19.17 -13.26 16.29
N LYS A 34 -19.00 -13.84 17.48
CA LYS A 34 -19.96 -13.69 18.59
C LYS A 34 -20.11 -12.24 19.05
N CYS A 35 -19.02 -11.48 19.13
CA CYS A 35 -19.05 -10.06 19.47
C CYS A 35 -19.75 -9.25 18.38
N LEU A 36 -19.47 -9.53 17.10
CA LEU A 36 -20.10 -8.86 15.96
C LEU A 36 -21.60 -9.14 15.84
N SER A 37 -22.09 -10.27 16.38
CA SER A 37 -23.54 -10.57 16.45
C SER A 37 -24.31 -9.76 17.50
N SER A 38 -23.63 -9.01 18.38
CA SER A 38 -24.26 -8.13 19.38
C SER A 38 -23.90 -6.68 19.08
N THR A 39 -24.91 -5.80 18.98
CA THR A 39 -24.69 -4.38 18.67
C THR A 39 -23.80 -3.70 19.72
N ASP A 40 -23.98 -4.01 21.00
CA ASP A 40 -23.21 -3.40 22.10
C ASP A 40 -21.75 -3.87 22.13
N LEU A 41 -21.50 -5.13 21.77
CA LEU A 41 -20.14 -5.68 21.73
C LEU A 41 -19.43 -5.32 20.42
N ALA A 42 -20.16 -5.23 19.31
CA ALA A 42 -19.61 -4.88 18.01
C ALA A 42 -18.92 -3.51 18.03
N VAL A 43 -19.48 -2.55 18.79
CA VAL A 43 -18.95 -1.18 18.81
C VAL A 43 -17.71 -0.96 19.68
N GLN A 44 -17.25 -1.99 20.40
CA GLN A 44 -16.11 -1.89 21.30
C GLN A 44 -14.77 -1.80 20.56
N ASP A 45 -13.81 -1.08 21.16
CA ASP A 45 -12.42 -1.01 20.67
C ASP A 45 -11.79 -2.41 20.56
N SER A 46 -12.09 -3.29 21.52
CA SER A 46 -11.60 -4.68 21.55
C SER A 46 -12.04 -5.47 20.31
N THR A 47 -13.28 -5.29 19.86
CA THR A 47 -13.82 -5.97 18.68
C THR A 47 -13.14 -5.47 17.40
N LEU A 48 -13.00 -4.15 17.22
CA LEU A 48 -12.28 -3.61 16.05
C LEU A 48 -10.81 -4.03 16.05
N ALA A 49 -10.14 -4.00 17.21
CA ALA A 49 -8.77 -4.47 17.35
C ALA A 49 -8.65 -5.96 17.01
N ALA A 50 -9.59 -6.81 17.42
CA ALA A 50 -9.62 -8.22 17.06
C ALA A 50 -9.77 -8.42 15.54
N VAL A 51 -10.68 -7.70 14.90
CA VAL A 51 -10.86 -7.72 13.42
C VAL A 51 -9.56 -7.33 12.71
N LEU A 52 -8.89 -6.26 13.14
CA LEU A 52 -7.61 -5.82 12.57
C LEU A 52 -6.48 -6.85 12.75
N LEU A 53 -6.42 -7.49 13.93
CA LEU A 53 -5.41 -8.52 14.23
C LEU A 53 -5.67 -9.84 13.47
N LEU A 54 -6.94 -10.18 13.22
CA LEU A 54 -7.31 -11.30 12.34
C LEU A 54 -6.85 -11.00 10.91
N GLY A 55 -7.16 -9.82 10.38
CA GLY A 55 -6.68 -9.40 9.06
C GLY A 55 -5.15 -9.40 8.94
N LEU A 56 -4.43 -8.98 10.00
CA LEU A 56 -2.97 -9.09 10.05
C LEU A 56 -2.48 -10.54 10.02
N PHE A 57 -3.13 -11.44 10.76
CA PHE A 57 -2.80 -12.87 10.69
C PHE A 57 -3.00 -13.41 9.28
N GLU A 58 -4.12 -13.08 8.65
CA GLU A 58 -4.43 -13.49 7.27
C GLU A 58 -3.38 -12.98 6.29
N ALA A 59 -2.98 -11.72 6.40
CA ALA A 59 -1.92 -11.15 5.58
C ALA A 59 -0.53 -11.80 5.80
N ILE A 60 -0.30 -12.39 6.97
CA ILE A 60 0.94 -13.13 7.26
C ILE A 60 0.88 -14.56 6.71
N VAL A 61 -0.27 -15.21 6.76
CA VAL A 61 -0.41 -16.67 6.55
C VAL A 61 -1.02 -17.05 5.20
N PHE A 62 -1.94 -16.25 4.66
CA PHE A 62 -2.65 -16.52 3.41
C PHE A 62 -2.06 -15.70 2.24
N THR A 63 -1.97 -16.32 1.07
CA THR A 63 -1.39 -15.71 -0.15
C THR A 63 -2.26 -16.01 -1.38
N GLY A 64 -2.20 -15.16 -2.41
CA GLY A 64 -2.83 -15.39 -3.71
C GLY A 64 -4.31 -14.98 -3.78
N GLN A 65 -5.10 -15.60 -4.65
CA GLN A 65 -6.50 -15.20 -4.89
C GLN A 65 -7.38 -15.25 -3.63
N GLN A 66 -7.14 -16.21 -2.73
CA GLN A 66 -7.84 -16.32 -1.44
C GLN A 66 -7.62 -15.09 -0.54
N SER A 67 -6.47 -14.39 -0.67
CA SER A 67 -6.24 -13.15 0.05
C SER A 67 -7.03 -11.99 -0.56
N LEU A 68 -7.20 -11.92 -1.88
CA LEU A 68 -7.90 -10.80 -2.53
C LEU A 68 -9.39 -10.75 -2.19
N ASP A 69 -10.09 -11.89 -2.25
CA ASP A 69 -11.51 -11.96 -1.93
C ASP A 69 -11.75 -11.74 -0.43
N SER A 70 -10.90 -12.33 0.43
CA SER A 70 -10.93 -12.07 1.87
C SER A 70 -10.71 -10.59 2.17
N TRP A 71 -9.74 -9.94 1.51
CA TRP A 71 -9.43 -8.53 1.73
C TRP A 71 -10.54 -7.59 1.31
N ASN A 72 -11.25 -7.88 0.21
CA ASN A 72 -12.40 -7.09 -0.19
C ASN A 72 -13.53 -7.19 0.85
N ALA A 73 -13.87 -8.40 1.30
CA ALA A 73 -14.85 -8.61 2.35
C ALA A 73 -14.43 -7.94 3.67
N HIS A 74 -13.16 -8.03 4.04
CA HIS A 74 -12.58 -7.35 5.21
C HIS A 74 -12.69 -5.83 5.10
N THR A 75 -12.47 -5.27 3.91
CA THR A 75 -12.56 -3.83 3.65
C THR A 75 -13.98 -3.33 3.82
N VAL A 76 -14.96 -4.02 3.20
CA VAL A 76 -16.39 -3.69 3.33
C VAL A 76 -16.85 -3.82 4.78
N GLY A 77 -16.51 -4.91 5.44
CA GLY A 77 -16.86 -5.15 6.85
C GLY A 77 -16.26 -4.09 7.78
N ALA A 78 -15.00 -3.67 7.54
CA ALA A 78 -14.37 -2.63 8.32
C ALA A 78 -15.07 -1.27 8.17
N VAL A 79 -15.48 -0.89 6.95
CA VAL A 79 -16.24 0.36 6.73
C VAL A 79 -17.56 0.35 7.51
N GLU A 80 -18.31 -0.75 7.45
CA GLU A 80 -19.59 -0.85 8.17
C GLU A 80 -19.38 -0.89 9.69
N LEU A 81 -18.30 -1.52 10.17
CA LEU A 81 -17.96 -1.51 11.58
C LEU A 81 -17.60 -0.09 12.07
N LEU A 82 -16.78 0.65 11.33
CA LEU A 82 -16.48 2.05 11.65
C LEU A 82 -17.75 2.91 11.67
N ARG A 83 -18.68 2.66 10.74
CA ARG A 83 -19.98 3.36 10.71
C ARG A 83 -20.82 3.03 11.95
N LEU A 84 -20.94 1.76 12.30
CA LEU A 84 -21.72 1.30 13.45
C LEU A 84 -21.20 1.90 14.77
N ARG A 85 -19.87 2.03 14.89
CA ARG A 85 -19.21 2.64 16.04
C ARG A 85 -19.52 4.13 16.22
N GLY A 86 -19.82 4.83 15.13
CA GLY A 86 -20.21 6.23 15.13
C GLY A 86 -19.14 7.19 15.69
N PRO A 87 -19.49 8.47 15.93
CA PRO A 87 -18.53 9.49 16.38
C PRO A 87 -17.91 9.22 17.75
N LYS A 88 -18.59 8.48 18.63
CA LYS A 88 -18.10 8.15 19.98
C LYS A 88 -16.75 7.43 19.98
N GLN A 89 -16.42 6.67 18.93
CA GLN A 89 -15.11 6.03 18.80
C GLN A 89 -13.96 7.05 18.77
N LEU A 90 -14.23 8.31 18.42
CA LEU A 90 -13.24 9.36 18.34
C LEU A 90 -13.05 10.09 19.66
N GLU A 91 -13.81 9.78 20.71
CA GLU A 91 -13.67 10.46 22.01
C GLU A 91 -12.41 9.99 22.76
N THR A 92 -11.98 8.74 22.55
CA THR A 92 -10.81 8.15 23.22
C THR A 92 -9.56 8.16 22.33
N PRO A 93 -8.33 8.24 22.89
CA PRO A 93 -7.11 8.14 22.10
C PRO A 93 -6.97 6.80 21.35
N LEU A 94 -7.38 5.69 21.98
CA LEU A 94 -7.34 4.37 21.37
C LEU A 94 -8.31 4.28 20.19
N GLY A 95 -9.55 4.74 20.35
CA GLY A 95 -10.54 4.67 19.29
C GLY A 95 -10.19 5.56 18.08
N ARG A 96 -9.60 6.75 18.30
CA ARG A 96 -9.00 7.56 17.21
C ARG A 96 -7.90 6.79 16.47
N THR A 97 -6.99 6.15 17.20
CA THR A 97 -5.89 5.36 16.60
C THR A 97 -6.43 4.21 15.76
N LEU A 98 -7.42 3.47 16.28
CA LEU A 98 -8.05 2.37 15.55
C LEU A 98 -8.80 2.87 14.32
N PHE A 99 -9.55 3.97 14.44
CA PHE A 99 -10.24 4.60 13.30
C PHE A 99 -9.27 4.98 12.18
N LEU A 100 -8.17 5.66 12.52
CA LEU A 100 -7.14 6.06 11.56
C LEU A 100 -6.46 4.85 10.91
N HIS A 101 -6.10 3.84 11.70
CA HIS A 101 -5.47 2.64 11.19
C HIS A 101 -6.39 1.86 10.24
N SER A 102 -7.66 1.65 10.64
CA SER A 102 -8.67 1.01 9.78
C SER A 102 -8.90 1.80 8.49
N SER A 103 -9.04 3.12 8.60
CA SER A 103 -9.24 4.00 7.44
C SER A 103 -8.05 3.95 6.47
N GLY A 104 -6.82 3.94 6.98
CA GLY A 104 -5.60 3.80 6.16
C GLY A 104 -5.52 2.45 5.45
N ASN A 105 -5.89 1.36 6.13
CA ASN A 105 -5.93 0.02 5.52
C ASN A 105 -6.96 -0.07 4.40
N ILE A 106 -8.16 0.50 4.60
CA ILE A 106 -9.22 0.54 3.57
C ILE A 106 -8.73 1.32 2.34
N ARG A 107 -8.17 2.51 2.52
CA ARG A 107 -7.64 3.34 1.43
C ARG A 107 -6.55 2.62 0.63
N THR A 108 -5.61 1.99 1.35
CA THR A 108 -4.52 1.21 0.73
C THR A 108 -5.08 0.05 -0.09
N SER A 109 -6.04 -0.69 0.46
CA SER A 109 -6.75 -1.78 -0.22
C SER A 109 -7.44 -1.31 -1.51
N CYS A 110 -8.16 -0.19 -1.45
CA CYS A 110 -8.82 0.44 -2.60
C CYS A 110 -7.81 0.82 -3.69
N ALA A 111 -6.71 1.50 -3.33
CA ALA A 111 -5.68 1.90 -4.26
C ALA A 111 -5.02 0.68 -4.96
N HIS A 112 -4.78 -0.40 -4.21
CA HIS A 112 -4.22 -1.65 -4.75
C HIS A 112 -5.20 -2.37 -5.69
N THR A 113 -6.47 -2.48 -5.28
CA THR A 113 -7.51 -3.21 -6.03
C THR A 113 -8.15 -2.38 -7.15
N LYS A 114 -7.60 -1.20 -7.46
CA LYS A 114 -8.12 -0.25 -8.48
C LYS A 114 -9.61 0.08 -8.25
N ARG A 115 -10.00 0.29 -7.00
CA ARG A 115 -11.36 0.69 -6.62
C ARG A 115 -11.33 2.06 -5.97
N ALA A 116 -12.38 2.85 -6.21
CA ALA A 116 -12.57 4.09 -5.48
C ALA A 116 -12.80 3.81 -3.99
N VAL A 117 -12.37 4.74 -3.14
CA VAL A 117 -12.64 4.66 -1.71
C VAL A 117 -14.14 4.83 -1.47
N PRO A 118 -14.79 3.96 -0.66
CA PRO A 118 -16.23 4.03 -0.44
C PRO A 118 -16.67 5.41 0.07
N PRO A 119 -17.70 6.05 -0.53
CA PRO A 119 -18.18 7.37 -0.10
C PRO A 119 -18.55 7.43 1.38
N ARG A 120 -19.02 6.30 1.94
CA ARG A 120 -19.32 6.15 3.37
C ARG A 120 -18.09 6.39 4.24
N LEU A 121 -16.91 5.89 3.84
CA LEU A 121 -15.67 6.16 4.57
C LEU A 121 -15.26 7.63 4.45
N LEU A 122 -15.39 8.21 3.25
CA LEU A 122 -15.08 9.63 3.03
C LEU A 122 -15.95 10.51 3.95
N GLN A 123 -17.25 10.27 4.01
CA GLN A 123 -18.18 10.99 4.90
C GLN A 123 -17.83 10.83 6.38
N LEU A 124 -17.52 9.60 6.82
CA LEU A 124 -17.08 9.34 8.20
C LEU A 124 -15.81 10.12 8.51
N PHE A 125 -14.84 10.10 7.61
CA PHE A 125 -13.57 10.79 7.78
C PHE A 125 -13.73 12.31 7.83
N GLU A 126 -14.55 12.90 6.95
CA GLU A 126 -14.87 14.34 7.00
C GLU A 126 -15.50 14.74 8.34
N SER A 127 -16.45 13.94 8.85
CA SER A 127 -17.06 14.20 10.16
C SER A 127 -16.08 14.04 11.33
N ALA A 128 -15.03 13.23 11.14
CA ALA A 128 -14.02 12.95 12.16
C ALA A 128 -12.95 14.05 12.25
N LYS A 129 -12.69 14.80 11.17
CA LYS A 129 -11.60 15.79 11.07
C LYS A 129 -11.44 16.70 12.29
N PRO A 130 -12.49 17.28 12.89
CA PRO A 130 -12.34 18.16 14.05
C PRO A 130 -11.75 17.49 15.30
N MET A 131 -11.75 16.15 15.35
CA MET A 131 -11.30 15.35 16.49
C MET A 131 -9.93 14.68 16.25
N LEU A 132 -9.31 14.93 15.09
CA LEU A 132 -8.07 14.30 14.64
C LEU A 132 -6.91 15.29 14.66
N ASP A 133 -5.70 14.75 14.84
CA ASP A 133 -4.47 15.51 14.67
C ASP A 133 -4.13 15.63 13.17
N LEU A 134 -4.49 16.76 12.58
CA LEU A 134 -4.24 17.06 11.16
C LEU A 134 -2.77 17.32 10.83
N SER A 135 -1.88 17.37 11.84
CA SER A 135 -0.43 17.45 11.64
C SER A 135 0.21 16.08 11.38
N ASP A 136 -0.54 14.99 11.57
CA ASP A 136 -0.05 13.64 11.32
C ASP A 136 0.25 13.42 9.82
N PRO A 137 1.49 13.07 9.42
CA PRO A 137 1.84 12.94 8.01
C PRO A 137 1.04 11.87 7.25
N PHE A 138 0.66 10.76 7.90
CA PHE A 138 -0.18 9.77 7.24
C PHE A 138 -1.58 10.33 6.97
N LEU A 139 -2.09 11.17 7.88
CA LEU A 139 -3.38 11.82 7.69
C LEU A 139 -3.36 12.82 6.55
N MET A 140 -2.29 13.61 6.43
CA MET A 140 -2.09 14.54 5.31
C MET A 140 -2.09 13.84 3.95
N THR A 141 -1.66 12.58 3.88
CA THR A 141 -1.68 11.80 2.62
C THR A 141 -3.04 11.21 2.27
N ALA A 142 -3.99 11.15 3.20
CA ALA A 142 -5.26 10.47 2.98
C ALA A 142 -6.07 11.02 1.78
N PRO A 143 -6.21 12.34 1.58
CA PRO A 143 -6.92 12.89 0.41
C PRO A 143 -6.25 12.54 -0.92
N ILE A 144 -4.91 12.51 -0.94
CA ILE A 144 -4.14 12.11 -2.12
C ILE A 144 -4.43 10.65 -2.47
N VAL A 145 -4.41 9.76 -1.47
CA VAL A 145 -4.71 8.33 -1.69
C VAL A 145 -6.17 8.14 -2.15
N ASP A 146 -7.12 8.91 -1.62
CA ASP A 146 -8.52 8.88 -2.05
C ASP A 146 -8.66 9.23 -3.55
N ARG A 147 -7.99 10.31 -3.99
CA ARG A 147 -7.97 10.74 -5.39
C ARG A 147 -7.24 9.76 -6.30
N VAL A 148 -6.09 9.23 -5.86
CA VAL A 148 -5.33 8.21 -6.61
C VAL A 148 -6.15 6.93 -6.78
N ALA A 149 -6.85 6.48 -5.75
CA ALA A 149 -7.73 5.31 -5.82
C ALA A 149 -8.90 5.55 -6.80
N SER A 150 -9.50 6.74 -6.77
CA SER A 150 -10.53 7.15 -7.74
C SER A 150 -9.98 7.14 -9.17
N LEU A 151 -8.84 7.78 -9.41
CA LEU A 151 -8.16 7.84 -10.71
C LEU A 151 -7.83 6.44 -11.25
N ARG A 152 -7.31 5.55 -10.41
CA ARG A 152 -7.01 4.16 -10.77
C ARG A 152 -8.26 3.35 -11.09
N SER A 153 -9.41 3.66 -10.48
CA SER A 153 -10.66 2.93 -10.74
C SER A 153 -11.31 3.27 -12.08
N ARG A 154 -11.00 4.45 -12.63
CA ARG A 154 -11.60 4.93 -13.89
C ARG A 154 -10.69 4.76 -15.10
N ILE A 155 -9.37 4.60 -14.93
CA ILE A 155 -8.37 4.59 -16.03
C ILE A 155 -8.67 3.56 -17.14
N GLU A 156 -9.17 2.37 -16.79
CA GLU A 156 -9.45 1.30 -17.77
C GLU A 156 -10.70 1.56 -18.61
N ARG A 157 -11.60 2.44 -18.13
CA ARG A 157 -12.88 2.78 -18.76
C ARG A 157 -12.86 4.10 -19.51
N VAL A 158 -11.69 4.74 -19.60
CA VAL A 158 -11.56 6.08 -20.19
C VAL A 158 -11.58 6.01 -21.72
N HIS A 159 -12.52 6.77 -22.29
CA HIS A 159 -12.57 7.10 -23.72
C HIS A 159 -11.38 7.96 -24.13
N ASP A 160 -10.96 7.86 -25.38
CA ASP A 160 -9.77 8.55 -25.91
C ASP A 160 -9.81 10.07 -25.67
N GLN A 161 -10.98 10.68 -25.80
CA GLN A 161 -11.23 12.11 -25.62
C GLN A 161 -10.90 12.64 -24.21
N ASN A 162 -10.92 11.77 -23.19
CA ASN A 162 -10.67 12.16 -21.80
C ASN A 162 -9.25 11.79 -21.32
N ARG A 163 -8.35 11.35 -22.22
CA ARG A 163 -6.98 10.96 -21.85
C ARG A 163 -6.15 12.15 -21.38
N ARG A 164 -6.34 13.33 -21.99
CA ARG A 164 -5.66 14.57 -21.59
C ARG A 164 -5.96 14.93 -20.14
N ASP A 165 -7.22 14.87 -19.73
CA ASP A 165 -7.64 15.15 -18.36
C ASP A 165 -7.00 14.19 -17.34
N LEU A 166 -6.83 12.92 -17.69
CA LEU A 166 -6.14 11.96 -16.83
C LEU A 166 -4.67 12.33 -16.62
N VAL A 167 -3.99 12.78 -17.69
CA VAL A 167 -2.58 13.19 -17.62
C VAL A 167 -2.44 14.39 -16.69
N TRP A 168 -3.29 15.41 -16.85
CA TRP A 168 -3.27 16.58 -15.97
C TRP A 168 -3.62 16.27 -14.53
N GLU A 169 -4.67 15.47 -14.29
CA GLU A 169 -5.02 15.04 -12.94
C GLU A 169 -3.86 14.28 -12.26
N ALA A 170 -3.15 13.44 -13.03
CA ALA A 170 -2.00 12.70 -12.51
C ALA A 170 -0.78 13.60 -12.21
N LEU A 171 -0.51 14.59 -13.06
CA LEU A 171 0.55 15.58 -12.84
C LEU A 171 0.27 16.42 -11.60
N ASP A 172 -0.95 16.90 -11.44
CA ASP A 172 -1.37 17.66 -10.26
C ASP A 172 -1.21 16.85 -8.97
N LEU A 173 -1.62 15.58 -9.00
CA LEU A 173 -1.44 14.67 -7.87
C LEU A 173 0.04 14.38 -7.58
N ASP A 174 0.92 14.30 -8.59
CA ASP A 174 2.36 14.07 -8.37
C ASP A 174 2.98 15.28 -7.65
N ILE A 175 2.62 16.50 -8.09
CA ILE A 175 3.05 17.75 -7.46
C ILE A 175 2.54 17.83 -6.03
N GLU A 176 1.26 17.52 -5.79
CA GLU A 176 0.67 17.51 -4.44
C GLU A 176 1.40 16.50 -3.52
N THR A 177 1.67 15.30 -4.04
CA THR A 177 2.40 14.25 -3.31
C THR A 177 3.82 14.69 -2.96
N LEU A 178 4.51 15.36 -3.89
CA LEU A 178 5.84 15.93 -3.64
C LEU A 178 5.80 17.00 -2.54
N ARG A 179 4.84 17.92 -2.60
CA ARG A 179 4.67 19.00 -1.59
C ARG A 179 4.42 18.43 -0.19
N VAL A 180 3.55 17.42 -0.08
CA VAL A 180 3.28 16.74 1.21
C VAL A 180 4.55 16.08 1.76
N GLY A 181 5.37 15.46 0.91
CA GLY A 181 6.68 14.94 1.32
C GLY A 181 7.64 16.02 1.81
N GLN A 182 7.68 17.18 1.16
CA GLN A 182 8.57 18.29 1.53
C GLN A 182 8.14 19.01 2.82
N GLY A 183 6.85 18.97 3.16
CA GLY A 183 6.27 19.67 4.31
C GLY A 183 6.41 18.96 5.67
N VAL A 184 7.05 17.78 5.73
CA VAL A 184 7.18 17.05 6.99
C VAL A 184 8.24 17.65 7.92
N ALA A 185 8.04 17.47 9.24
CA ALA A 185 8.99 17.87 10.26
C ALA A 185 10.34 17.13 10.16
N GLU A 186 11.38 17.69 10.78
CA GLU A 186 12.76 17.15 10.71
C GLU A 186 12.87 15.69 11.19
N ASP A 187 12.09 15.29 12.19
CA ASP A 187 12.04 13.92 12.74
C ASP A 187 11.38 12.90 11.80
N TRP A 188 10.90 13.34 10.63
CA TRP A 188 10.41 12.49 9.55
C TRP A 188 11.37 12.41 8.36
N LYS A 189 12.34 13.32 8.25
CA LYS A 189 13.23 13.39 7.09
C LYS A 189 14.24 12.23 7.11
N PHE A 190 14.50 11.68 5.93
CA PHE A 190 15.52 10.66 5.73
C PHE A 190 16.83 11.31 5.28
N THR A 191 17.95 10.62 5.51
CA THR A 191 19.27 11.10 5.09
C THR A 191 20.02 10.01 4.32
N ALA A 192 20.95 10.39 3.44
CA ALA A 192 21.88 9.43 2.87
C ALA A 192 22.86 8.93 3.95
N ARG A 193 23.24 7.64 3.89
CA ARG A 193 24.33 7.11 4.70
C ARG A 193 25.68 7.46 4.08
N LEU A 194 26.68 7.71 4.92
CA LEU A 194 28.05 7.95 4.48
C LEU A 194 28.68 6.66 3.93
N PRO A 195 29.65 6.77 2.99
CA PRO A 195 30.46 5.63 2.55
C PRO A 195 31.04 4.86 3.74
N GLY A 196 30.84 3.54 3.79
CA GLY A 196 31.28 2.66 4.90
C GLY A 196 30.23 2.41 5.99
N GLN A 197 29.13 3.16 6.02
CA GLN A 197 27.98 2.91 6.91
C GLN A 197 26.80 2.22 6.20
N SER A 198 26.94 1.95 4.90
CA SER A 198 25.90 1.36 4.07
C SER A 198 25.56 -0.07 4.49
N SER A 199 24.28 -0.41 4.39
CA SER A 199 23.85 -1.81 4.47
C SER A 199 24.54 -2.64 3.37
N ARG A 200 24.75 -3.94 3.58
CA ARG A 200 25.27 -4.83 2.52
C ARG A 200 24.31 -4.95 1.33
N LEU A 201 23.03 -4.64 1.53
CA LEU A 201 22.04 -4.54 0.47
C LEU A 201 21.88 -3.08 0.04
N THR A 202 22.61 -2.68 -1.00
CA THR A 202 22.48 -1.37 -1.65
C THR A 202 22.21 -1.53 -3.13
N TYR A 203 21.47 -0.58 -3.70
CA TYR A 203 21.31 -0.42 -5.13
C TYR A 203 22.06 0.83 -5.57
N LYS A 204 22.92 0.70 -6.60
CA LYS A 204 23.85 1.77 -7.05
C LYS A 204 24.71 2.38 -5.93
N GLY A 205 25.03 1.60 -4.90
CA GLY A 205 25.81 2.06 -3.75
C GLY A 205 25.08 3.05 -2.82
N ILE A 206 23.80 3.34 -3.09
CA ILE A 206 23.01 4.29 -2.29
C ILE A 206 22.35 3.53 -1.14
N SER A 207 22.42 4.12 0.05
CA SER A 207 21.74 3.63 1.25
C SER A 207 21.14 4.81 2.00
N LEU A 208 19.84 4.73 2.27
CA LEU A 208 19.09 5.77 2.99
C LEU A 208 18.90 5.34 4.45
N ARG A 209 18.97 6.31 5.37
CA ARG A 209 18.69 6.14 6.80
C ARG A 209 17.38 6.85 7.13
N TYR A 210 16.55 6.18 7.91
CA TYR A 210 15.28 6.74 8.37
C TYR A 210 15.26 6.83 9.90
N PRO A 211 14.60 7.86 10.47
CA PRO A 211 14.51 8.04 11.92
C PRO A 211 13.63 6.96 12.58
N SER A 212 12.71 6.36 11.82
CA SER A 212 11.88 5.25 12.30
C SER A 212 11.33 4.41 11.13
N LEU A 213 10.90 3.19 11.44
CA LEU A 213 10.13 2.35 10.50
C LEU A 213 8.84 3.03 10.02
N ARG A 214 8.28 3.92 10.84
CA ARG A 214 7.09 4.71 10.50
C ARG A 214 7.41 5.74 9.40
N ALA A 215 8.51 6.48 9.54
CA ALA A 215 8.98 7.42 8.51
C ALA A 215 9.37 6.70 7.21
N LEU A 216 10.07 5.57 7.32
CA LEU A 216 10.42 4.72 6.17
C LEU A 216 9.19 4.29 5.36
N ARG A 217 8.15 3.79 6.04
CA ARG A 217 6.87 3.40 5.41
C ARG A 217 6.17 4.59 4.77
N TYR A 218 6.17 5.75 5.42
CA TYR A 218 5.60 6.99 4.89
C TYR A 218 6.26 7.38 3.56
N TRP A 219 7.59 7.48 3.54
CA TRP A 219 8.32 7.85 2.33
C TRP A 219 8.15 6.83 1.21
N ASN A 220 8.17 5.54 1.52
CA ASN A 220 7.90 4.51 0.51
C ASN A 220 6.47 4.57 -0.03
N ALA A 221 5.47 4.89 0.80
CA ALA A 221 4.10 5.10 0.33
C ALA A 221 4.01 6.27 -0.66
N LEU A 222 4.62 7.42 -0.35
CA LEU A 222 4.70 8.55 -1.28
C LEU A 222 5.36 8.17 -2.60
N ARG A 223 6.50 7.46 -2.56
CA ARG A 223 7.21 7.04 -3.77
C ARG A 223 6.36 6.12 -4.64
N ILE A 224 5.66 5.17 -4.05
CA ILE A 224 4.77 4.27 -4.80
C ILE A 224 3.58 5.02 -5.43
N ILE A 225 2.99 5.98 -4.72
CA ILE A 225 1.96 6.86 -5.30
C ILE A 225 2.52 7.58 -6.53
N ARG A 226 3.68 8.23 -6.38
CA ARG A 226 4.33 8.96 -7.48
C ARG A 226 4.72 8.06 -8.64
N MET A 227 5.15 6.82 -8.38
CA MET A 227 5.43 5.84 -9.43
C MET A 227 4.17 5.52 -10.24
N PHE A 228 3.02 5.29 -9.59
CA PHE A 228 1.77 5.06 -10.32
C PHE A 228 1.34 6.27 -11.15
N LEU A 229 1.52 7.48 -10.64
CA LEU A 229 1.16 8.71 -11.34
C LEU A 229 2.06 8.94 -12.55
N ASN A 230 3.37 8.76 -12.41
CA ASN A 230 4.31 8.91 -13.53
C ASN A 230 4.16 7.79 -14.58
N ASP A 231 3.87 6.56 -14.16
CA ASP A 231 3.52 5.48 -15.10
C ASP A 231 2.25 5.81 -15.90
N LEU A 232 1.21 6.33 -15.23
CA LEU A 232 -0.01 6.80 -15.89
C LEU A 232 0.28 7.91 -16.90
N VAL A 233 1.01 8.95 -16.50
CA VAL A 233 1.40 10.06 -17.40
C VAL A 233 2.10 9.50 -18.63
N TRP A 234 3.07 8.59 -18.44
CA TRP A 234 3.81 8.00 -19.55
C TRP A 234 2.92 7.17 -20.49
N VAL A 235 2.09 6.27 -19.94
CA VAL A 235 1.20 5.38 -20.70
C VAL A 235 0.14 6.19 -21.47
N GLN A 236 -0.50 7.16 -20.84
CA GLN A 236 -1.56 7.93 -21.48
C GLN A 236 -0.98 8.89 -22.54
N SER A 237 0.16 9.54 -22.26
CA SER A 237 0.85 10.36 -23.26
C SER A 237 1.28 9.53 -24.47
N SER A 238 1.71 8.28 -24.26
CA SER A 238 2.05 7.35 -25.36
C SER A 238 0.84 7.07 -26.26
N LYS A 239 -0.33 6.85 -25.66
CA LYS A 239 -1.56 6.61 -26.41
C LYS A 239 -2.02 7.86 -27.18
N ILE A 240 -1.91 9.04 -26.58
CA ILE A 240 -2.25 10.31 -27.24
C ILE A 240 -1.32 10.53 -28.45
N LEU A 241 -0.01 10.37 -28.28
CA LEU A 241 0.96 10.48 -29.38
C LEU A 241 0.69 9.47 -30.52
N GLN A 242 0.27 8.24 -30.19
CA GLN A 242 -0.09 7.23 -31.20
C GLN A 242 -1.36 7.58 -31.97
N GLN A 243 -2.33 8.22 -31.32
CA GLN A 243 -3.60 8.63 -31.94
C GLN A 243 -3.48 9.95 -32.71
N GLY A 244 -2.49 10.77 -32.36
CA GLY A 244 -2.40 12.17 -32.75
C GLY A 244 -3.15 13.04 -31.73
N PRO A 245 -2.50 14.03 -31.10
CA PRO A 245 -3.19 15.02 -30.28
C PRO A 245 -4.26 15.77 -31.08
N ASP A 246 -5.26 16.30 -30.38
CA ASP A 246 -6.26 17.19 -31.00
C ASP A 246 -5.58 18.45 -31.58
N LEU A 247 -6.18 19.04 -32.62
CA LEU A 247 -5.56 20.15 -33.37
C LEU A 247 -5.29 21.40 -32.52
N ASP A 248 -6.04 21.58 -31.44
CA ASP A 248 -5.92 22.68 -30.46
C ASP A 248 -5.08 22.31 -29.22
N ASP A 249 -4.53 21.09 -29.19
CA ASP A 249 -3.71 20.62 -28.09
C ASP A 249 -2.22 20.85 -28.33
N GLU A 250 -1.73 21.99 -27.82
CA GLU A 250 -0.30 22.37 -27.87
C GLU A 250 0.56 21.68 -26.79
N THR A 251 0.03 20.66 -26.09
CA THR A 251 0.77 19.98 -25.01
C THR A 251 1.95 19.18 -25.56
N ASP A 252 3.15 19.42 -25.01
CA ASP A 252 4.34 18.64 -25.33
C ASP A 252 4.34 17.27 -24.60
N TYR A 253 3.63 16.30 -25.19
CA TYR A 253 3.53 14.95 -24.65
C TYR A 253 4.85 14.18 -24.65
N GLU A 254 5.81 14.53 -25.51
CA GLU A 254 7.13 13.91 -25.53
C GLU A 254 7.97 14.34 -24.33
N GLU A 255 7.95 15.63 -23.98
CA GLU A 255 8.61 16.12 -22.76
C GLU A 255 7.94 15.55 -21.51
N LEU A 256 6.60 15.42 -21.48
CA LEU A 256 5.90 14.75 -20.38
C LEU A 256 6.36 13.29 -20.20
N GLN A 257 6.53 12.53 -21.29
CA GLN A 257 7.09 11.18 -21.22
C GLN A 257 8.53 11.16 -20.71
N THR A 258 9.35 12.10 -21.16
CA THR A 258 10.75 12.23 -20.74
C THR A 258 10.86 12.54 -19.26
N SER A 259 10.05 13.48 -18.77
CA SER A 259 9.95 13.85 -17.36
C SER A 259 9.45 12.68 -16.51
N ALA A 260 8.39 12.00 -16.93
CA ALA A 260 7.84 10.83 -16.23
C ALA A 260 8.88 9.71 -16.09
N LYS A 261 9.65 9.43 -17.14
CA LYS A 261 10.74 8.44 -17.13
C LYS A 261 11.88 8.82 -16.18
N ARG A 262 12.25 10.10 -16.14
CA ARG A 262 13.28 10.64 -15.24
C ARG A 262 12.84 10.53 -13.78
N ASN A 263 11.60 10.91 -13.48
CA ASN A 263 11.01 10.77 -12.15
C ASN A 263 10.96 9.31 -11.73
N MET A 264 10.46 8.42 -12.58
CA MET A 264 10.42 6.97 -12.31
C MET A 264 11.82 6.42 -11.97
N SER A 265 12.84 6.79 -12.75
CA SER A 265 14.23 6.33 -12.51
C SER A 265 14.74 6.76 -11.13
N THR A 266 14.40 7.98 -10.69
CA THR A 266 14.76 8.50 -9.37
C THR A 266 14.02 7.75 -8.26
N LEU A 267 12.70 7.59 -8.40
CA LEU A 267 11.83 6.92 -7.42
C LEU A 267 12.25 5.46 -7.21
N VAL A 268 12.57 4.74 -8.29
CA VAL A 268 13.09 3.36 -8.23
C VAL A 268 14.36 3.28 -7.40
N VAL A 269 15.32 4.18 -7.65
CA VAL A 269 16.58 4.23 -6.89
C VAL A 269 16.32 4.43 -5.40
N GLU A 270 15.44 5.36 -5.04
CA GLU A 270 15.15 5.66 -3.64
C GLU A 270 14.42 4.52 -2.90
N VAL A 271 13.46 3.87 -3.56
CA VAL A 271 12.79 2.68 -2.99
C VAL A 271 13.80 1.57 -2.75
N LEU A 272 14.63 1.24 -3.74
CA LEU A 272 15.63 0.18 -3.62
C LEU A 272 16.72 0.51 -2.59
N ALA A 273 17.11 1.79 -2.47
CA ALA A 273 18.04 2.25 -1.46
C ALA A 273 17.50 2.17 -0.02
N SER A 274 16.17 2.02 0.14
CA SER A 274 15.51 1.82 1.43
C SER A 274 15.51 0.36 1.90
N CYS A 275 15.74 -0.61 1.00
CA CYS A 275 15.64 -2.05 1.31
C CYS A 275 16.56 -2.47 2.45
N GLY A 276 17.77 -1.91 2.51
CA GLY A 276 18.76 -2.23 3.52
C GLY A 276 18.33 -1.91 4.96
N GLU A 277 17.40 -0.98 5.16
CA GLU A 277 16.88 -0.59 6.49
C GLU A 277 15.94 -1.65 7.10
N TYR A 278 15.45 -2.56 6.27
CA TYR A 278 14.60 -3.66 6.71
C TYR A 278 15.36 -4.93 7.08
N LEU A 279 16.68 -4.94 6.91
CA LEU A 279 17.55 -6.07 7.29
C LEU A 279 17.85 -6.07 8.79
N GLU A 280 17.78 -7.24 9.40
CA GLU A 280 18.28 -7.47 10.76
C GLU A 280 19.82 -7.51 10.74
N PRO A 281 20.52 -6.62 11.46
CA PRO A 281 21.98 -6.49 11.34
C PRO A 281 22.76 -7.75 11.73
N ALA A 282 22.23 -8.57 12.64
CA ALA A 282 22.92 -9.74 13.17
C ALA A 282 22.86 -10.95 12.23
N GLU A 283 21.75 -11.13 11.52
CA GLU A 283 21.50 -12.31 10.68
C GLU A 283 21.61 -12.01 9.19
N GLU A 284 21.70 -10.73 8.81
CA GLU A 284 21.59 -10.27 7.42
C GLU A 284 20.38 -10.88 6.72
N ARG A 285 19.26 -10.92 7.43
CA ARG A 285 17.98 -11.40 6.90
C ARG A 285 16.96 -10.28 6.93
N PHE A 286 16.03 -10.29 5.98
CA PHE A 286 14.90 -9.40 6.06
C PHE A 286 14.10 -9.66 7.33
N SER A 287 13.88 -8.60 8.11
CA SER A 287 12.94 -8.64 9.23
C SER A 287 11.53 -8.89 8.72
N VAL A 288 10.63 -9.35 9.59
CA VAL A 288 9.20 -9.49 9.28
C VAL A 288 8.58 -8.17 8.77
N SER A 289 9.08 -7.03 9.26
CA SER A 289 8.65 -5.70 8.81
C SER A 289 8.97 -5.44 7.34
N ALA A 290 9.93 -6.14 6.75
CA ALA A 290 10.29 -6.06 5.34
C ALA A 290 9.14 -6.46 4.41
N ARG A 291 8.13 -7.21 4.89
CA ARG A 291 6.97 -7.59 4.05
C ARG A 291 6.25 -6.39 3.43
N CYS A 292 6.35 -5.19 4.01
CA CYS A 292 5.81 -3.99 3.38
C CYS A 292 6.55 -3.56 2.09
N LEU A 293 7.73 -4.12 1.82
CA LEU A 293 8.46 -3.96 0.56
C LEU A 293 7.93 -4.86 -0.57
N ILE A 294 7.14 -5.91 -0.28
CA ILE A 294 6.64 -6.84 -1.31
C ILE A 294 5.99 -6.05 -2.42
N TRP A 295 5.04 -5.18 -2.07
CA TRP A 295 4.33 -4.38 -3.06
C TRP A 295 5.24 -3.40 -3.83
N PRO A 296 6.02 -2.53 -3.16
CA PRO A 296 7.01 -1.69 -3.84
C PRO A 296 7.92 -2.44 -4.82
N LEU A 297 8.46 -3.59 -4.41
CA LEU A 297 9.38 -4.37 -5.22
C LEU A 297 8.67 -5.08 -6.38
N SER A 298 7.44 -5.57 -6.18
CA SER A 298 6.61 -6.12 -7.26
C SER A 298 6.32 -5.08 -8.33
N VAL A 299 5.95 -3.85 -7.93
CA VAL A 299 5.75 -2.74 -8.87
C VAL A 299 7.03 -2.47 -9.67
N ILE A 300 8.19 -2.37 -9.01
CA ILE A 300 9.46 -2.14 -9.69
C ILE A 300 9.77 -3.28 -10.67
N ALA A 301 9.57 -4.54 -10.28
CA ALA A 301 9.86 -5.72 -11.09
C ALA A 301 8.96 -5.84 -12.33
N GLU A 302 7.71 -5.39 -12.26
CA GLU A 302 6.71 -5.54 -13.34
C GLU A 302 6.65 -4.35 -14.30
N VAL A 303 6.92 -3.13 -13.80
CA VAL A 303 6.77 -1.90 -14.59
C VAL A 303 7.82 -1.86 -15.72
N SER A 304 7.34 -1.71 -16.95
CA SER A 304 8.17 -1.84 -18.16
C SER A 304 9.20 -0.72 -18.32
N ILE A 305 8.89 0.48 -17.81
CA ILE A 305 9.77 1.66 -17.85
C ILE A 305 10.95 1.58 -16.86
N THR A 306 10.90 0.66 -15.90
CA THR A 306 11.97 0.44 -14.92
C THR A 306 13.25 -0.10 -15.59
N PRO A 307 14.44 0.40 -15.25
CA PRO A 307 15.71 -0.15 -15.75
C PRO A 307 15.86 -1.66 -15.50
N PRO A 308 16.42 -2.45 -16.45
CA PRO A 308 16.53 -3.91 -16.30
C PRO A 308 17.32 -4.36 -15.06
N ASP A 309 18.38 -3.64 -14.70
CA ASP A 309 19.18 -3.89 -13.50
C ASP A 309 18.39 -3.65 -12.21
N ALA A 310 17.55 -2.59 -12.18
CA ALA A 310 16.65 -2.33 -11.07
C ALA A 310 15.58 -3.42 -10.93
N ARG A 311 15.02 -3.90 -12.06
CA ARG A 311 14.07 -5.02 -12.06
C ARG A 311 14.70 -6.27 -11.48
N GLN A 312 15.92 -6.62 -11.92
CA GLN A 312 16.63 -7.77 -11.39
C GLN A 312 16.87 -7.63 -9.88
N PHE A 313 17.36 -6.48 -9.43
CA PHE A 313 17.58 -6.24 -8.01
C PHE A 313 16.30 -6.36 -7.19
N ALA A 314 15.17 -5.86 -7.71
CA ALA A 314 13.87 -5.97 -7.06
C ALA A 314 13.41 -7.44 -6.97
N THR A 315 13.57 -8.21 -8.05
CA THR A 315 13.29 -9.65 -8.08
C THR A 315 14.15 -10.41 -7.07
N ASP A 316 15.45 -10.15 -7.03
CA ASP A 316 16.37 -10.78 -6.07
C ASP A 316 15.97 -10.46 -4.62
N CYS A 317 15.54 -9.23 -4.37
CA CYS A 317 15.00 -8.82 -3.07
C CYS A 317 13.70 -9.55 -2.74
N LEU A 318 12.77 -9.69 -3.68
CA LEU A 318 11.52 -10.45 -3.51
C LEU A 318 11.78 -11.92 -3.22
N GLU A 319 12.71 -12.55 -3.93
CA GLU A 319 13.10 -13.95 -3.71
C GLU A 319 13.74 -14.13 -2.34
N ARG A 320 14.65 -13.23 -1.95
CA ARG A 320 15.26 -13.24 -0.63
C ARG A 320 14.22 -13.01 0.46
N LEU A 321 13.31 -12.06 0.29
CA LEU A 321 12.21 -11.80 1.22
C LEU A 321 11.30 -13.04 1.32
N GLY A 322 10.98 -13.68 0.20
CA GLY A 322 10.23 -14.93 0.17
C GLY A 322 10.91 -16.05 0.96
N ARG A 323 12.23 -16.18 0.86
CA ARG A 323 13.03 -17.14 1.65
C ARG A 323 13.09 -16.77 3.13
N ASP A 324 13.49 -15.54 3.46
CA ASP A 324 13.72 -15.05 4.83
C ASP A 324 12.41 -14.98 5.62
N CYS A 325 11.33 -14.53 4.98
CA CYS A 325 10.01 -14.39 5.58
C CYS A 325 9.09 -15.58 5.30
N ARG A 326 9.57 -16.61 4.60
CA ARG A 326 8.84 -17.86 4.26
C ARG A 326 7.45 -17.61 3.68
N ILE A 327 7.40 -16.66 2.77
CA ILE A 327 6.20 -16.41 1.98
C ILE A 327 6.09 -17.58 0.99
N PRO A 328 4.96 -18.31 0.95
CA PRO A 328 4.74 -19.35 -0.06
C PRO A 328 5.12 -18.84 -1.45
N LYS A 329 5.86 -19.66 -2.23
CA LYS A 329 6.50 -19.25 -3.49
C LYS A 329 5.53 -18.48 -4.40
N ALA A 330 6.03 -17.36 -4.94
CA ALA A 330 5.39 -16.45 -5.88
C ALA A 330 4.97 -17.06 -7.24
N ALA A 331 5.04 -18.38 -7.43
CA ALA A 331 4.57 -19.03 -8.66
C ALA A 331 3.07 -18.81 -8.91
N ASP A 332 2.30 -18.50 -7.86
CA ASP A 332 0.88 -18.13 -7.96
C ASP A 332 0.63 -16.61 -7.96
N MET A 333 1.63 -15.78 -7.66
CA MET A 333 1.48 -14.32 -7.59
C MET A 333 1.64 -13.65 -8.95
N THR A 334 2.57 -14.12 -9.80
CA THR A 334 2.74 -13.59 -11.16
C THR A 334 1.51 -13.87 -12.04
N THR A 335 0.80 -14.98 -11.78
CA THR A 335 -0.41 -15.38 -12.52
C THR A 335 -1.67 -14.68 -12.02
N SER A 336 -1.71 -14.25 -10.75
CA SER A 336 -2.91 -13.61 -10.15
C SER A 336 -3.05 -12.12 -10.46
N LEU A 337 -1.96 -11.42 -10.81
CA LEU A 337 -2.06 -10.05 -11.35
C LEU A 337 -2.42 -10.04 -12.85
N LEU A 338 -2.15 -11.14 -13.57
CA LEU A 338 -2.45 -11.33 -14.99
C LEU A 338 -3.86 -11.88 -15.27
N SER A 339 -4.57 -12.44 -14.28
CA SER A 339 -5.91 -13.02 -14.46
C SER A 339 -7.07 -12.01 -14.35
N ILE A 340 -6.79 -10.72 -14.16
CA ILE A 340 -7.80 -9.66 -14.32
C ILE A 340 -7.94 -9.34 -15.82
N LYS A 341 -8.38 -10.34 -16.58
CA LYS A 341 -9.06 -10.17 -17.87
C LYS A 341 -10.35 -10.96 -17.81
N GLY A 342 -11.46 -10.23 -17.71
CA GLY A 342 -12.80 -10.78 -17.92
C GLY A 342 -13.35 -11.56 -16.74
N ALA A 343 -13.96 -10.85 -15.80
CA ALA A 343 -15.00 -11.45 -14.98
C ALA A 343 -16.11 -10.42 -14.84
N ASP A 344 -17.02 -10.42 -15.83
CA ASP A 344 -18.31 -9.76 -15.78
C ASP A 344 -19.06 -10.27 -14.54
N TRP A 345 -19.44 -9.37 -13.64
CA TRP A 345 -20.35 -9.70 -12.55
C TRP A 345 -21.37 -8.58 -12.35
N TYR A 346 -22.43 -8.65 -13.14
CA TYR A 346 -23.76 -8.24 -12.70
C TYR A 346 -24.21 -9.17 -11.57
N VAL A 347 -24.71 -8.60 -10.48
CA VAL A 347 -25.71 -9.27 -9.64
C VAL A 347 -26.81 -8.24 -9.36
N PRO A 348 -28.06 -8.51 -9.78
CA PRO A 348 -29.17 -7.60 -9.58
C PRO A 348 -29.59 -7.54 -8.10
N ILE A 349 -30.25 -6.42 -7.80
CA ILE A 349 -30.78 -5.90 -6.53
C ILE A 349 -31.20 -6.97 -5.51
#